data_AF-A0A4P5V1Z8-F1
#
_entry.id   AF-A0A4P5V1Z8-F1
#
_cell.length_a   1.000
_cell.length_b   1.000
_cell.length_c   1.000
_cell.angle_alpha   90.00
_cell.angle_beta   90.00
_cell.angle_gamma   90.00
#
_symmetry.space_group_name_H-M   'P 1'
#
loop_
_entity.id
_entity.type
_entity.pdbx_description
1 polymer ?
#
loop_
_entity_poly.entity_id
_entity_poly.type
_entity_poly.pdbx_seq_one_letter_code
_entity_poly.pdbx_strand_id
1 'polypeptide(L)'
;MVTKKDHELDLQAADHHRKAAHHFEVAAHEHIKAAAADEHDDHVTAAHHAHLAYGHQIEAVRHAEIAAVKEEHSDPDDEDHGKPEDHVADH
;
A
#
# COMPACT_ATOMS: atom_id res chain seq x y z
N MET A 1 8.65 -12.49 21.60
CA MET A 1 9.50 -13.22 20.63
C MET A 1 8.77 -13.13 19.30
N VAL A 2 9.38 -12.52 18.28
CA VAL A 2 8.77 -12.41 16.93
C VAL A 2 8.60 -13.81 16.36
N THR A 3 7.39 -14.16 15.92
CA THR A 3 7.12 -15.46 15.31
C THR A 3 7.60 -15.48 13.85
N LYS A 4 7.79 -16.67 13.26
CA LYS A 4 8.12 -16.78 11.83
C LYS A 4 7.04 -16.16 10.92
N LYS A 5 5.79 -16.15 11.38
CA LYS A 5 4.63 -15.60 10.66
C LYS A 5 4.71 -14.07 10.64
N ASP A 6 5.01 -13.44 11.77
CA ASP A 6 5.19 -11.98 11.88
C ASP A 6 6.33 -11.50 10.95
N HIS A 7 7.46 -12.21 10.95
CA HIS A 7 8.58 -11.88 10.07
C HIS A 7 8.23 -11.99 8.57
N GLU A 8 7.36 -12.94 8.21
CA GLU A 8 6.90 -13.10 6.83
C GLU A 8 5.92 -11.98 6.42
N LEU A 9 5.04 -11.55 7.32
CA LEU A 9 4.12 -10.43 7.09
C LEU A 9 4.88 -9.09 6.96
N ASP A 10 5.87 -8.84 7.81
CA ASP A 10 6.74 -7.66 7.75
C ASP A 10 7.50 -7.57 6.42
N LEU A 11 8.07 -8.68 5.95
CA LEU A 11 8.77 -8.74 4.66
C LEU A 11 7.82 -8.44 3.50
N GLN A 12 6.57 -8.87 3.60
CA GLN A 12 5.56 -8.57 2.61
C GLN A 12 5.11 -7.10 2.68
N ALA A 13 4.89 -6.52 3.87
CA ALA A 13 4.56 -5.11 4.03
C ALA A 13 5.67 -4.20 3.45
N ALA A 14 6.92 -4.50 3.78
CA ALA A 14 8.08 -3.77 3.26
C ALA A 14 8.18 -3.82 1.72
N ASP A 15 7.86 -4.96 1.09
CA ASP A 15 7.82 -5.06 -0.38
C ASP A 15 6.70 -4.21 -0.98
N HIS A 16 5.52 -4.19 -0.34
CA HIS A 16 4.41 -3.34 -0.76
C HIS A 16 4.72 -1.84 -0.60
N HIS A 17 5.40 -1.42 0.47
CA HIS A 17 5.90 -0.04 0.60
C HIS A 17 6.87 0.34 -0.51
N ARG A 18 7.81 -0.55 -0.89
CA ARG A 18 8.74 -0.29 -2.01
C ARG A 18 8.00 -0.14 -3.34
N LYS A 19 7.01 -0.99 -3.60
CA LYS A 19 6.17 -0.88 -4.80
C LYS A 19 5.37 0.42 -4.81
N ALA A 20 4.75 0.78 -3.69
CA ALA A 20 4.04 2.05 -3.55
C ALA A 20 4.95 3.25 -3.87
N ALA A 21 6.14 3.28 -3.27
CA ALA A 21 7.13 4.34 -3.50
C ALA A 21 7.55 4.42 -4.98
N HIS A 22 7.80 3.28 -5.63
CA HIS A 22 8.13 3.24 -7.06
C HIS A 22 7.00 3.83 -7.91
N HIS A 23 5.76 3.46 -7.66
CA HIS A 23 4.63 4.01 -8.41
C HIS A 23 4.44 5.51 -8.15
N PHE A 24 4.62 5.99 -6.91
CA PHE A 24 4.59 7.43 -6.61
C PHE A 24 5.70 8.21 -7.32
N GLU A 25 6.92 7.66 -7.38
CA GLU A 25 8.03 8.27 -8.12
C GLU A 25 7.71 8.42 -9.60
N VAL A 26 7.17 7.36 -10.23
CA VAL A 26 6.77 7.42 -11.64
C VAL A 26 5.62 8.41 -11.84
N ALA A 27 4.61 8.42 -10.97
CA ALA A 27 3.49 9.37 -11.05
C ALA A 27 3.97 10.83 -10.97
N ALA A 28 4.91 11.12 -10.06
CA ALA A 28 5.51 12.45 -9.93
C ALA A 28 6.27 12.84 -11.21
N HIS A 29 7.07 11.94 -11.79
CA HIS A 29 7.76 12.19 -13.05
C HIS A 29 6.80 12.45 -14.21
N GLU A 30 5.72 11.68 -14.34
CA GLU A 30 4.72 11.88 -15.38
C GLU A 30 3.98 13.22 -15.20
N HIS A 31 3.68 13.64 -13.97
CA HIS A 31 3.14 14.99 -13.73
C HIS A 31 4.09 16.11 -14.13
N ILE A 32 5.40 15.96 -13.90
CA ILE A 32 6.41 16.94 -14.35
C ILE A 32 6.41 17.04 -15.89
N LYS A 33 6.32 15.90 -16.61
CA LYS A 33 6.22 15.89 -18.07
C LYS A 33 4.92 16.53 -18.56
N ALA A 34 3.81 16.27 -17.88
CA ALA A 34 2.53 16.88 -18.19
C ALA A 34 2.58 18.41 -18.07
N ALA A 35 3.19 18.91 -16.98
CA ALA A 35 3.38 20.35 -16.77
C ALA A 35 4.26 20.97 -17.87
N ALA A 36 5.38 20.34 -18.22
CA ALA A 36 6.26 20.81 -19.28
C ALA A 36 5.56 20.84 -20.66
N ALA A 37 4.69 19.88 -20.95
CA ALA A 37 3.90 19.87 -22.19
C ALA A 37 2.85 21.00 -22.20
N ASP A 38 2.19 21.24 -21.06
CA ASP A 38 1.20 22.31 -20.93
C ASP A 38 1.84 23.71 -21.03
N GLU A 39 3.05 23.90 -20.50
CA GLU A 39 3.87 25.11 -20.69
C GLU A 39 4.20 25.42 -22.16
N HIS A 40 4.08 24.42 -23.04
CA HIS A 40 4.27 24.52 -24.48
C HIS A 40 2.95 24.51 -25.28
N ASP A 41 1.81 24.71 -24.62
CA ASP A 41 0.45 24.62 -25.19
C ASP A 41 0.15 23.25 -25.85
N ASP A 42 0.90 22.20 -25.52
CA ASP A 42 0.66 20.82 -26.00
C ASP A 42 -0.28 20.08 -25.03
N HIS A 43 -1.56 20.46 -25.07
CA HIS A 43 -2.58 19.89 -24.18
C HIS A 43 -2.82 18.40 -24.40
N VAL A 44 -2.53 17.87 -25.60
CA VAL A 44 -2.71 16.43 -25.89
C VAL A 44 -1.65 15.62 -25.14
N THR A 45 -0.39 16.03 -25.23
CA THR A 45 0.71 15.40 -24.50
C THR A 45 0.57 15.61 -23.00
N ALA A 46 0.14 16.80 -22.56
CA ALA A 46 -0.14 17.07 -21.16
C ALA A 46 -1.21 16.12 -20.60
N ALA A 47 -2.35 15.97 -21.29
CA ALA A 47 -3.42 15.05 -20.89
C ALA A 47 -2.97 13.59 -20.88
N HIS A 48 -2.14 13.17 -21.84
CA HIS A 48 -1.59 11.82 -21.90
C HIS A 48 -0.72 11.53 -20.66
N HIS A 49 0.24 12.39 -20.35
CA HIS A 49 1.10 12.21 -19.18
C HIS A 49 0.33 12.31 -17.86
N ALA A 50 -0.66 13.21 -17.76
CA ALA A 50 -1.53 13.28 -16.59
C ALA A 50 -2.33 11.98 -16.37
N HIS A 51 -2.79 11.34 -17.46
CA HIS A 51 -3.49 10.05 -17.36
C HIS A 51 -2.56 8.93 -16.88
N LEU A 52 -1.31 8.88 -17.38
CA LEU A 52 -0.31 7.93 -16.90
C LEU A 52 0.00 8.13 -15.42
N ALA A 53 0.19 9.38 -15.01
CA ALA A 53 0.44 9.73 -13.61
C ALA A 53 -0.70 9.25 -12.70
N TYR A 54 -1.95 9.48 -13.10
CA TYR A 54 -3.13 9.02 -12.37
C TYR A 54 -3.18 7.49 -12.23
N GLY A 55 -2.86 6.75 -13.30
CA GLY A 55 -2.78 5.29 -13.24
C GLY A 55 -1.73 4.81 -12.22
N HIS A 56 -0.54 5.42 -12.23
CA HIS A 56 0.49 5.10 -11.24
C HIS A 56 0.08 5.49 -9.81
N GLN A 57 -0.62 6.61 -9.62
CA GLN A 57 -1.13 7.01 -8.30
C GLN A 57 -2.09 5.96 -7.72
N ILE A 58 -2.99 5.39 -8.53
CA ILE A 58 -3.91 4.34 -8.07
C ILE A 58 -3.13 3.11 -7.59
N GLU A 59 -2.16 2.63 -8.36
CA GLU A 59 -1.34 1.48 -7.97
C GLU A 59 -0.52 1.76 -6.72
N ALA A 60 0.01 2.99 -6.59
CA ALA A 60 0.77 3.40 -5.42
C ALA A 60 -0.07 3.34 -4.14
N VAL A 61 -1.28 3.92 -4.18
CA VAL A 61 -2.23 3.90 -3.06
C VAL A 61 -2.63 2.47 -2.72
N ARG A 62 -2.96 1.64 -3.72
CA ARG A 62 -3.29 0.23 -3.51
C ARG A 62 -2.18 -0.54 -2.80
N HIS A 63 -0.93 -0.34 -3.21
CA HIS A 63 0.21 -0.98 -2.55
C HIS A 63 0.42 -0.46 -1.13
N ALA A 64 0.26 0.84 -0.89
CA ALA A 64 0.34 1.43 0.45
C ALA A 64 -0.74 0.90 1.40
N GLU A 65 -1.98 0.77 0.91
CA GLU A 65 -3.09 0.16 1.67
C GLU A 65 -2.77 -1.28 2.07
N ILE A 66 -2.26 -2.10 1.14
CA ILE A 66 -1.89 -3.48 1.47
C ILE A 66 -0.75 -3.53 2.49
N ALA A 67 0.22 -2.63 2.41
CA ALA A 67 1.29 -2.55 3.40
C ALA A 67 0.74 -2.22 4.79
N ALA A 68 -0.11 -1.20 4.89
CA ALA A 68 -0.73 -0.78 6.14
C ALA A 68 -1.59 -1.89 6.78
N VAL A 69 -2.42 -2.59 5.98
CA VAL A 69 -3.24 -3.71 6.48
C VAL A 69 -2.35 -4.85 6.99
N LYS A 70 -1.24 -5.17 6.29
CA LYS A 70 -0.33 -6.22 6.72
C LYS A 70 0.41 -5.86 8.01
N GLU A 71 0.78 -4.60 8.19
CA GLU A 71 1.39 -4.09 9.42
C GLU A 71 0.41 -4.16 10.59
N GLU A 72 -0.86 -3.78 10.39
CA GLU A 72 -1.93 -3.91 11.39
C GLU A 72 -2.12 -5.38 11.81
N HIS A 73 -2.14 -6.31 10.86
CA HIS A 73 -2.31 -7.75 11.14
C HIS A 73 -1.04 -8.42 11.71
N SER A 74 0.08 -7.69 11.78
CA SER A 74 1.32 -8.17 12.41
C SER A 74 1.40 -7.77 13.89
N ASP A 75 0.40 -7.04 14.42
CA ASP A 75 0.32 -6.68 15.84
C ASP A 75 -0.10 -7.92 16.67
N PRO A 76 0.78 -8.45 17.53
CA PRO A 76 0.50 -9.68 18.29
C PRO A 76 -0.61 -9.54 19.34
N ASP A 77 -1.11 -8.34 19.62
CA ASP A 77 -2.22 -8.12 20.57
C ASP A 77 -3.63 -8.35 19.93
N ASP A 78 -3.73 -8.54 18.61
CA ASP A 78 -5.01 -8.75 17.91
C ASP A 78 -5.42 -10.25 17.77
N GLU A 79 -4.61 -11.17 18.32
CA GLU A 79 -4.93 -12.62 18.41
C GLU A 79 -5.63 -13.02 19.74
N ASP A 80 -6.21 -12.08 20.51
CA ASP A 80 -7.10 -12.38 21.66
C ASP A 80 -8.60 -12.26 21.31
N HIS A 81 -9.05 -13.06 20.36
CA HIS A 81 -10.47 -13.38 20.24
C HIS A 81 -10.76 -14.77 20.81
N GLY A 82 -10.71 -14.83 22.15
CA GLY A 82 -11.61 -15.60 23.00
C GLY A 82 -11.71 -17.08 22.69
N LYS A 83 -10.87 -17.89 23.35
CA LYS A 83 -11.26 -19.29 23.55
C LYS A 83 -12.56 -19.29 24.38
N PRO A 84 -13.65 -19.92 23.92
CA PRO A 84 -14.79 -20.14 24.79
C PRO A 84 -14.29 -21.01 25.95
N GLU A 85 -14.26 -20.44 27.14
CA GLU A 85 -13.98 -21.19 28.35
C GLU A 85 -15.10 -22.23 28.50
N ASP A 86 -14.74 -23.51 28.40
CA ASP A 86 -15.59 -24.63 28.79
C ASP A 86 -15.92 -24.49 30.28
N HIS A 87 -16.99 -23.77 30.60
CA HIS A 87 -17.63 -23.87 31.90
C HIS A 87 -18.37 -25.21 31.97
N VAL A 88 -17.63 -26.25 32.36
CA VAL A 88 -18.19 -27.45 32.98
C VAL A 88 -18.87 -27.02 34.27
N ALA A 89 -20.18 -26.74 34.20
CA ALA A 89 -21.01 -26.64 35.39
C ALA A 89 -21.36 -28.07 35.82
N ASP A 90 -20.53 -28.61 36.71
CA ASP A 90 -20.89 -29.73 37.58
C ASP A 90 -21.77 -29.18 38.71
N HIS A 91 -23.04 -29.58 38.75
CA HIS A 91 -23.86 -29.84 39.95
C HIS A 91 -25.32 -30.19 39.61
#